data_AF-A0A5K0YYB2-F1
#
_entry.id   AF-A0A5K0YYB2-F1
#
_cell.length_a   1.000
_cell.length_b   1.000
_cell.length_c   1.000
_cell.angle_alpha   90.00
_cell.angle_beta   90.00
_cell.angle_gamma   90.00
#
_symmetry.space_group_name_H-M   'P 1'
#
loop_
_entity.id
_entity.type
_entity.pdbx_description
1 polymer ?
#
loop_
_entity_poly.entity_id
_entity_poly.type
_entity_poly.pdbx_seq_one_letter_code
_entity_poly.pdbx_strand_id
1 'polypeptide(L)' 'IDGAYFGTTFPHLFLMTYGNLKPQKASQSYVPKIFGFKIHKP' A
#
# COMPACT_ATOMS: atom_id res chain seq x y z
N ILE A 1 2.18 -4.92 -23.01
CA ILE A 1 2.21 -5.98 -21.97
C ILE A 1 0.83 -6.04 -21.37
N ASP A 2 0.12 -7.15 -21.53
CA ASP A 2 -1.20 -7.35 -20.94
C ASP A 2 -1.07 -7.80 -19.47
N GLY A 3 -1.88 -7.25 -18.58
CA GLY A 3 -1.94 -7.68 -17.18
C GLY A 3 -2.37 -9.14 -17.03
N ALA A 4 -3.11 -9.69 -17.99
CA ALA A 4 -3.53 -11.09 -18.02
C ALA A 4 -2.36 -12.07 -18.00
N TYR A 5 -1.18 -11.68 -18.51
CA TYR A 5 0.01 -12.53 -18.49
C TYR A 5 0.57 -12.81 -17.09
N PHE A 6 0.27 -11.96 -16.09
CA PHE A 6 0.76 -12.14 -14.72
C PHE A 6 -0.20 -12.98 -13.86
N GLY A 7 -1.47 -13.06 -14.25
CA GLY A 7 -2.52 -13.68 -13.44
C GLY A 7 -2.96 -12.82 -12.26
N THR A 8 -4.26 -12.89 -11.94
CA THR A 8 -4.88 -12.06 -10.87
C THR A 8 -4.44 -12.46 -9.46
N THR A 9 -3.97 -13.70 -9.27
CA THR A 9 -3.62 -14.26 -7.96
C THR A 9 -2.14 -14.20 -7.63
N PHE A 10 -1.27 -13.85 -8.60
CA PHE A 10 0.18 -13.86 -8.41
C PHE A 10 0.65 -13.03 -7.21
N PRO A 11 0.25 -11.76 -7.03
CA PRO A 11 0.73 -10.96 -5.90
C PRO A 11 0.34 -11.57 -4.55
N HIS A 12 -0.86 -12.16 -4.46
CA HIS A 12 -1.36 -12.80 -3.26
C HIS A 12 -0.57 -14.08 -2.93
N LEU A 13 -0.40 -14.99 -3.89
CA LEU A 13 0.35 -16.23 -3.70
C LEU A 13 1.83 -15.96 -3.38
N PHE A 14 2.45 -15.00 -4.07
CA PHE A 14 3.84 -14.62 -3.83
C PHE A 14 4.10 -14.17 -2.39
N LEU A 15 3.26 -13.29 -1.84
CA LEU A 15 3.40 -12.82 -0.46
C LEU A 15 3.00 -13.88 0.58
N MET A 16 2.19 -14.88 0.22
CA MET A 16 1.93 -16.02 1.11
C MET A 16 3.14 -16.96 1.20
N THR A 17 3.81 -17.24 0.08
CA THR A 17 5.02 -18.08 0.04
C THR A 17 6.22 -17.39 0.67
N TYR A 18 6.44 -16.11 0.38
CA TYR A 18 7.58 -15.33 0.88
C TYR A 18 7.14 -14.31 1.93
N GLY A 19 6.57 -14.81 3.04
CA GLY A 19 6.00 -13.97 4.10
C GLY A 19 7.00 -12.97 4.72
N ASN A 20 8.29 -13.26 4.67
CA ASN A 20 9.38 -12.39 5.12
C ASN A 20 9.60 -11.15 4.23
N LEU A 21 9.10 -11.15 3.00
CA LEU A 21 9.17 -10.00 2.08
C LEU A 21 7.96 -9.07 2.21
N LYS A 22 6.98 -9.41 3.06
CA LYS A 22 5.80 -8.55 3.27
C LYS A 22 6.27 -7.19 3.81
N PRO A 23 5.90 -6.08 3.14
CA PRO A 23 6.27 -4.76 3.61
C PRO A 23 5.63 -4.48 4.98
N GLN A 24 6.37 -3.79 5.85
CA GLN A 24 5.80 -3.26 7.07
C GLN A 24 4.80 -2.15 6.75
N LYS A 25 3.83 -1.94 7.65
CA LYS A 25 2.90 -0.81 7.52
C LYS A 25 3.69 0.50 7.46
N ALA A 26 3.25 1.41 6.60
CA ALA A 26 3.85 2.73 6.51
C ALA A 26 3.87 3.39 7.90
N SER A 27 5.04 3.86 8.34
CA SER A 27 5.22 4.50 9.64
C SER A 27 4.48 5.85 9.70
N GLN A 28 4.35 6.51 8.55
CA GLN A 28 3.74 7.83 8.43
C GLN A 28 2.47 7.76 7.59
N SER A 29 1.43 8.44 8.06
CA SER A 29 0.22 8.72 7.30
C SER A 29 0.25 10.18 6.85
N TYR A 30 -0.33 10.46 5.68
CA TYR A 30 -0.45 11.82 5.19
C TYR A 30 -1.30 12.67 6.14
N VAL A 31 -0.77 13.82 6.56
CA VAL A 31 -1.49 14.79 7.37
C VAL A 31 -1.87 15.98 6.48
N PRO A 32 -3.14 16.13 6.08
CA PRO A 32 -3.55 17.24 5.24
C PRO A 32 -3.41 18.57 5.99
N LYS A 33 -2.80 19.55 5.32
CA LYS A 33 -2.56 20.90 5.86
C LYS A 33 -2.89 21.98 4.85
N ILE A 34 -3.47 23.09 5.32
CA ILE A 34 -3.68 24.33 4.55
C ILE A 34 -2.99 25.45 5.32
N PHE A 35 -2.09 26.20 4.67
CA PHE A 35 -1.24 27.22 5.31
C PHE A 35 -0.50 26.73 6.58
N GLY A 36 -0.16 25.44 6.66
CA GLY A 36 0.52 24.84 7.81
C GLY A 36 -0.41 24.32 8.93
N PHE A 37 -1.71 24.62 8.87
CA PHE A 37 -2.70 24.16 9.84
C PHE A 37 -3.30 22.82 9.43
N LYS A 38 -3.45 21.90 10.40
CA LYS A 38 -4.09 20.60 10.18
C LYS A 38 -5.58 20.79 9.91
N ILE A 39 -6.12 20.06 8.93
CA ILE A 39 -7.57 20.06 8.65
C ILE A 39 -8.30 19.28 9.75
N HIS A 40 -9.39 19.85 10.28
CA HIS A 40 -10.26 19.19 11.25
C HIS A 40 -11.09 18.08 10.59
N LYS A 41 -11.31 16.97 11.29
CA LYS A 41 -12.23 15.92 10.83
C LYS A 41 -13.67 16.39 11.06
N PRO A 42 -14.62 16.08 10.16
CA PRO A 42 -16.04 16.38 10.39
C PRO A 42 -16.58 15.68 11.64
#